data_AF-A0A1H1BTB4-F1
#
_entry.id   AF-A0A1H1BTB4-F1
#
_cell.length_a   1.000
_cell.length_b   1.000
_cell.length_c   1.000
_cell.angle_alpha   90.00
_cell.angle_beta   90.00
_cell.angle_gamma   90.00
#
_symmetry.space_group_name_H-M   'P 1'
#
loop_
_entity.id
_entity.type
_entity.pdbx_description
1 polymer ?
#
loop_
_entity_poly.entity_id
_entity_poly.type
_entity_poly.pdbx_seq_one_letter_code
_entity_poly.pdbx_strand_id
1 'polypeptide(L)'
;MSYLVLARKWRPKRFAELVGQEHVVRALTNALDSGRVHHAFLFTGTRGVGKTTIARIFAKSLNCEKGTSADPCGQCAACLDIDAGRYIDLLEIDAASNTGVDDVREVIENAQYMPSRGKFKVYLIDEVHMLSKAAFNALLKTLEEPPEHVKFLLATTDPQKLPVTVLSRCLQFNLKRLDEEQIRGQMTKILGAEQIEADTGAIAQLARAADGSLRDGLSLLDQAIAYAGGALRDDGVRTMLGTVDRTQVNAMLAALVQGDGDALLQVIAGLAEFSPDWGGVLDAVAEALHRIQVRQLVPSAAVEAEGVDVEAFAGQLRPEVVQLWYQMSINGRRDLHLAPSGRAGFEMSLLRMLAFRPAQNGEMRGEGKQAPAAADAGAAVSAAPSKPVRAAEPVREAMPPPAAPVHEARAAVSPPASSEDPPWAPEPPPAPAPTAPVARTAMPTDIGIIDAETWLHFASTCGLKGVGKQLVENVAFSGYAHGTLTLALDSGFDYLRSERTLGELADAIAERYGVAPRLAFATTIAAAETETLKERSHRQRGERQNEAEETFMNHPDVQRLVQQHGARLVPDSIRPYEE
;
A
#
# COMPACT_ATOMS: atom_id res chain seq x y z
N MET A 1 -6.36 18.55 -31.93
CA MET A 1 -6.21 17.07 -31.84
C MET A 1 -6.02 16.71 -30.38
N SER A 2 -6.45 15.54 -29.92
CA SER A 2 -6.16 15.12 -28.54
C SER A 2 -4.67 14.84 -28.37
N TYR A 3 -4.04 15.45 -27.37
CA TYR A 3 -2.65 15.15 -27.02
C TYR A 3 -2.58 13.72 -26.50
N LEU A 4 -1.74 12.89 -27.12
CA LEU A 4 -1.52 11.50 -26.74
C LEU A 4 -0.16 11.39 -26.05
N VAL A 5 -0.22 11.22 -24.72
CA VAL A 5 0.90 10.85 -23.82
C VAL A 5 1.88 9.91 -24.53
N LEU A 6 3.18 10.21 -24.49
CA LEU A 6 4.23 9.47 -25.19
C LEU A 6 4.20 7.98 -24.86
N ALA A 7 3.94 7.61 -23.60
CA ALA A 7 3.77 6.23 -23.15
C ALA A 7 2.63 5.45 -23.88
N ARG A 8 1.67 6.15 -24.51
CA ARG A 8 0.63 5.57 -25.38
C ARG A 8 0.96 5.74 -26.87
N LYS A 9 1.52 6.89 -27.28
CA LYS A 9 1.91 7.18 -28.68
C LYS A 9 3.01 6.24 -29.18
N TRP A 10 4.02 5.99 -28.34
CA TRP A 10 5.21 5.18 -28.63
C TRP A 10 5.12 3.74 -28.13
N ARG A 11 3.91 3.24 -27.84
CA ARG A 11 3.71 1.85 -27.43
C ARG A 11 4.12 0.91 -28.57
N PRO A 12 5.10 0.00 -28.37
CA PRO A 12 5.55 -0.93 -29.42
C PRO A 12 4.40 -1.73 -30.06
N LYS A 13 4.45 -1.83 -31.39
CA LYS A 13 3.46 -2.50 -32.24
C LYS A 13 3.97 -3.80 -32.86
N ARG A 14 5.29 -4.03 -32.85
CA ARG A 14 5.97 -5.24 -33.35
C ARG A 14 6.95 -5.75 -32.30
N PHE A 15 7.31 -7.04 -32.36
CA PHE A 15 8.33 -7.57 -31.44
C PHE A 15 9.71 -6.92 -31.63
N ALA A 16 10.05 -6.49 -32.86
CA ALA A 16 11.28 -5.75 -33.17
C ALA A 16 11.31 -4.29 -32.65
N GLU A 17 10.21 -3.79 -32.07
CA GLU A 17 10.11 -2.46 -31.45
C GLU A 17 10.19 -2.54 -29.91
N LEU A 18 10.27 -3.75 -29.34
CA LEU A 18 10.50 -3.97 -27.91
C LEU A 18 11.99 -3.84 -27.58
N VAL A 19 12.28 -3.50 -26.32
CA VAL A 19 13.63 -3.31 -25.78
C VAL A 19 13.86 -4.30 -24.63
N GLY A 20 15.01 -4.97 -24.58
CA GLY A 20 15.50 -5.71 -23.39
C GLY A 20 14.76 -6.99 -23.03
N GLN A 21 13.92 -7.54 -23.93
CA GLN A 21 13.11 -8.75 -23.70
C GLN A 21 13.36 -9.83 -24.77
N GLU A 22 14.59 -9.90 -25.28
CA GLU A 22 14.98 -10.72 -26.44
C GLU A 22 14.71 -12.23 -26.21
N HIS A 23 14.79 -12.69 -24.96
CA HIS A 23 14.49 -14.07 -24.57
C HIS A 23 12.99 -14.39 -24.70
N VAL A 24 12.11 -13.48 -24.30
CA VAL A 24 10.64 -13.63 -24.47
C VAL A 24 10.28 -13.54 -25.94
N VAL A 25 10.78 -12.51 -26.64
CA VAL A 25 10.54 -12.30 -28.07
C VAL A 25 10.92 -13.54 -28.88
N ARG A 26 12.15 -14.07 -28.71
CA ARG A 26 12.61 -15.25 -29.44
C ARG A 26 11.76 -16.49 -29.18
N ALA A 27 11.28 -16.68 -27.95
CA ALA A 27 10.42 -17.80 -27.61
C ALA A 27 9.01 -17.68 -28.24
N LEU A 28 8.41 -16.49 -28.24
CA LEU A 28 7.12 -16.23 -28.88
C LEU A 28 7.21 -16.35 -30.42
N THR A 29 8.29 -15.85 -31.03
CA THR A 29 8.61 -16.04 -32.45
C THR A 29 8.64 -17.53 -32.80
N ASN A 30 9.43 -18.33 -32.07
CA ASN A 30 9.51 -19.78 -32.30
C ASN A 30 8.16 -20.50 -32.15
N ALA A 31 7.29 -20.04 -31.23
CA ALA A 31 5.95 -20.62 -31.03
C ALA A 31 4.99 -20.30 -32.18
N LEU A 32 5.07 -19.09 -32.76
CA LEU A 32 4.31 -18.68 -33.94
C LEU A 32 4.80 -19.43 -35.19
N ASP A 33 6.11 -19.39 -35.45
CA ASP A 33 6.71 -19.91 -36.68
C ASP A 33 6.63 -21.45 -36.77
N SER A 34 6.61 -22.15 -35.62
CA SER A 34 6.39 -23.60 -35.56
C SER A 34 4.92 -24.02 -35.42
N GLY A 35 3.98 -23.07 -35.41
CA GLY A 35 2.54 -23.29 -35.24
C GLY A 35 2.10 -23.84 -33.87
N ARG A 36 3.02 -24.17 -32.97
CA ARG A 36 2.76 -24.80 -31.67
C ARG A 36 2.47 -23.75 -30.59
N VAL A 37 1.36 -23.05 -30.77
CA VAL A 37 0.88 -22.01 -29.86
C VAL A 37 0.16 -22.64 -28.66
N HIS A 38 0.71 -22.46 -27.46
CA HIS A 38 0.13 -22.95 -26.21
C HIS A 38 -1.26 -22.34 -25.93
N HIS A 39 -2.09 -22.98 -25.11
CA HIS A 39 -3.43 -22.47 -24.80
C HIS A 39 -3.41 -21.30 -23.81
N ALA A 40 -2.46 -21.30 -22.86
CA ALA A 40 -2.30 -20.23 -21.87
C ALA A 40 -0.85 -19.76 -21.74
N PHE A 41 -0.65 -18.45 -21.71
CA PHE A 41 0.64 -17.77 -21.50
C PHE A 41 0.54 -16.90 -20.24
N LEU A 42 1.59 -16.85 -19.43
CA LEU A 42 1.67 -15.99 -18.24
C LEU A 42 2.91 -15.09 -18.32
N PHE A 43 2.69 -13.79 -18.51
CA PHE A 43 3.72 -12.76 -18.48
C PHE A 43 3.89 -12.22 -17.06
N THR A 44 5.06 -12.41 -16.48
CA THR A 44 5.42 -11.92 -15.13
C THR A 44 6.49 -10.83 -15.23
N GLY A 45 6.66 -10.03 -14.19
CA GLY A 45 7.64 -8.93 -14.16
C GLY A 45 7.02 -7.65 -13.59
N THR A 46 7.86 -6.65 -13.30
CA THR A 46 7.44 -5.40 -12.62
C THR A 46 6.40 -4.59 -13.42
N ARG A 47 5.92 -3.49 -12.84
CA ARG A 47 5.07 -2.54 -13.55
C ARG A 47 5.83 -1.96 -14.76
N GLY A 48 5.13 -1.71 -15.85
CA GLY A 48 5.63 -0.95 -17.00
C GLY A 48 6.72 -1.57 -17.89
N VAL A 49 7.30 -2.73 -17.55
CA VAL A 49 8.29 -3.46 -18.40
C VAL A 49 7.73 -4.04 -19.70
N GLY A 50 6.43 -3.86 -19.96
CA GLY A 50 5.81 -4.16 -21.26
C GLY A 50 4.92 -5.40 -21.34
N LYS A 51 4.62 -6.10 -20.23
CA LYS A 51 3.79 -7.33 -20.19
C LYS A 51 2.58 -7.31 -21.14
N THR A 52 1.66 -6.37 -20.90
CA THR A 52 0.43 -6.14 -21.67
C THR A 52 0.68 -5.74 -23.12
N THR A 53 1.85 -5.17 -23.43
CA THR A 53 2.25 -4.80 -24.80
C THR A 53 2.73 -6.04 -25.57
N ILE A 54 3.56 -6.88 -24.95
CA ILE A 54 3.95 -8.19 -25.53
C ILE A 54 2.71 -9.03 -25.83
N ALA A 55 1.77 -9.10 -24.89
CA ALA A 55 0.51 -9.82 -25.07
C ALA A 55 -0.32 -9.30 -26.27
N ARG A 56 -0.46 -7.97 -26.43
CA ARG A 56 -1.16 -7.37 -27.58
C ARG A 56 -0.46 -7.63 -28.92
N ILE A 57 0.87 -7.53 -28.97
CA ILE A 57 1.64 -7.86 -30.19
C ILE A 57 1.43 -9.34 -30.54
N PHE A 58 1.46 -10.23 -29.55
CA PHE A 58 1.22 -11.66 -29.75
C PHE A 58 -0.21 -11.96 -30.23
N ALA A 59 -1.24 -11.35 -29.62
CA ALA A 59 -2.62 -11.44 -30.10
C ALA A 59 -2.77 -10.95 -31.55
N LYS A 60 -2.05 -9.87 -31.92
CA LYS A 60 -2.01 -9.34 -33.28
C LYS A 60 -1.31 -10.27 -34.27
N SER A 61 -0.23 -10.93 -33.85
CA SER A 61 0.44 -11.99 -34.62
C SER A 61 -0.45 -13.21 -34.84
N LEU A 62 -1.26 -13.60 -33.86
CA LEU A 62 -2.19 -14.74 -33.97
C LEU A 62 -3.36 -14.46 -34.93
N ASN A 63 -3.89 -13.24 -34.93
CA ASN A 63 -5.06 -12.83 -35.72
C ASN A 63 -4.73 -11.99 -36.97
N CYS A 64 -3.47 -11.97 -37.40
CA CYS A 64 -3.05 -11.28 -38.63
C CYS A 64 -3.62 -11.98 -39.89
N GLU A 65 -4.37 -11.24 -40.70
CA GLU A 65 -4.98 -11.73 -41.95
C GLU A 65 -3.96 -12.25 -42.97
N LYS A 66 -2.74 -11.69 -42.98
CA LYS A 66 -1.65 -12.14 -43.87
C LYS A 66 -1.01 -13.47 -43.44
N GLY A 67 -1.34 -14.00 -42.26
CA GLY A 67 -0.75 -15.21 -41.70
C GLY A 67 -0.20 -15.02 -40.30
N THR A 68 -0.13 -16.13 -39.55
CA THR A 68 0.44 -16.20 -38.20
C THR A 68 1.95 -16.14 -38.28
N SER A 69 2.54 -15.04 -37.80
CA SER A 69 4.00 -14.78 -37.86
C SER A 69 4.45 -13.76 -36.84
N ALA A 70 5.75 -13.70 -36.56
CA ALA A 70 6.33 -12.75 -35.60
C ALA A 70 6.36 -11.27 -36.07
N ASP A 71 6.16 -10.97 -37.37
CA ASP A 71 5.97 -9.59 -37.84
C ASP A 71 4.51 -9.34 -38.28
N PRO A 72 3.61 -8.94 -37.35
CA PRO A 72 2.23 -8.65 -37.70
C PRO A 72 2.19 -7.43 -38.62
N CYS A 73 1.50 -7.55 -39.76
CA CYS A 73 1.67 -6.62 -40.88
C CYS A 73 1.29 -5.15 -40.61
N GLY A 74 0.58 -4.85 -39.51
CA GLY A 74 0.25 -3.48 -39.08
C GLY A 74 -0.75 -2.72 -39.96
N GLN A 75 -1.23 -3.33 -41.05
CA GLN A 75 -2.03 -2.66 -42.09
C GLN A 75 -3.37 -3.35 -42.42
N CYS A 76 -3.62 -4.57 -41.93
CA CYS A 76 -4.90 -5.24 -42.12
C CYS A 76 -5.92 -4.82 -41.05
N ALA A 77 -7.21 -5.08 -41.27
CA ALA A 77 -8.27 -4.61 -40.37
C ALA A 77 -8.09 -5.12 -38.95
N ALA A 78 -7.77 -6.42 -38.79
CA ALA A 78 -7.48 -7.02 -37.49
C ALA A 78 -6.26 -6.37 -36.80
N CYS A 79 -5.21 -6.03 -37.54
CA CYS A 79 -4.04 -5.33 -36.96
C CYS A 79 -4.41 -3.93 -36.44
N LEU A 80 -5.20 -3.18 -37.21
CA LEU A 80 -5.59 -1.81 -36.89
C LEU A 80 -6.62 -1.76 -35.74
N ASP A 81 -7.59 -2.67 -35.72
CA ASP A 81 -8.59 -2.77 -34.65
C ASP A 81 -7.95 -3.22 -33.31
N ILE A 82 -6.93 -4.09 -33.34
CA ILE A 82 -6.17 -4.50 -32.14
C ILE A 82 -5.33 -3.32 -31.60
N ASP A 83 -4.60 -2.60 -32.46
CA ASP A 83 -3.84 -1.41 -32.04
C ASP A 83 -4.74 -0.26 -31.57
N ALA A 84 -6.00 -0.22 -32.02
CA ALA A 84 -7.03 0.72 -31.55
C ALA A 84 -7.76 0.26 -30.26
N GLY A 85 -7.61 -1.00 -29.84
CA GLY A 85 -8.31 -1.57 -28.68
C GLY A 85 -9.82 -1.78 -28.91
N ARG A 86 -10.22 -2.19 -30.11
CA ARG A 86 -11.64 -2.41 -30.50
C ARG A 86 -11.89 -3.71 -31.26
N TYR A 87 -10.97 -4.66 -31.18
CA TYR A 87 -11.06 -5.92 -31.91
C TYR A 87 -11.92 -6.95 -31.15
N ILE A 88 -13.02 -7.39 -31.77
CA ILE A 88 -14.06 -8.21 -31.13
C ILE A 88 -13.51 -9.52 -30.55
N ASP A 89 -12.54 -10.16 -31.21
CA ASP A 89 -11.94 -11.43 -30.76
C ASP A 89 -10.68 -11.24 -29.88
N LEU A 90 -10.46 -10.03 -29.34
CA LEU A 90 -9.48 -9.75 -28.28
C LEU A 90 -10.20 -9.07 -27.12
N LEU A 91 -10.58 -9.86 -26.11
CA LEU A 91 -11.23 -9.35 -24.90
C LEU A 91 -10.14 -8.98 -23.89
N GLU A 92 -10.12 -7.72 -23.48
CA GLU A 92 -9.11 -7.16 -22.58
C GLU A 92 -9.74 -6.85 -21.23
N ILE A 93 -9.33 -7.58 -20.19
CA ILE A 93 -9.91 -7.54 -18.85
C ILE A 93 -8.83 -7.03 -17.90
N ASP A 94 -9.06 -5.87 -17.29
CA ASP A 94 -8.27 -5.43 -16.13
C ASP A 94 -8.85 -6.08 -14.87
N ALA A 95 -8.11 -7.02 -14.27
CA ALA A 95 -8.53 -7.71 -13.06
C ALA A 95 -8.54 -6.81 -11.81
N ALA A 96 -7.88 -5.64 -11.84
CA ALA A 96 -7.99 -4.67 -10.75
C ALA A 96 -9.34 -3.93 -10.76
N SER A 97 -9.95 -3.77 -11.95
CA SER A 97 -11.28 -3.16 -12.13
C SER A 97 -12.42 -4.18 -12.11
N ASN A 98 -12.16 -5.41 -12.60
CA ASN A 98 -13.16 -6.48 -12.76
C ASN A 98 -12.69 -7.71 -11.94
N THR A 99 -12.90 -7.64 -10.62
CA THR A 99 -12.48 -8.69 -9.66
C THR A 99 -13.52 -9.82 -9.49
N GLY A 100 -14.70 -9.64 -10.10
CA GLY A 100 -15.90 -10.45 -9.87
C GLY A 100 -15.79 -11.87 -10.39
N VAL A 101 -16.58 -12.75 -9.79
CA VAL A 101 -16.75 -14.13 -10.29
C VAL A 101 -17.59 -14.12 -11.56
N ASP A 102 -18.56 -13.20 -11.65
CA ASP A 102 -19.55 -13.16 -12.71
C ASP A 102 -19.01 -12.54 -14.00
N ASP A 103 -18.19 -11.48 -13.91
CA ASP A 103 -17.38 -10.95 -15.04
C ASP A 103 -16.58 -12.09 -15.72
N VAL A 104 -16.00 -12.96 -14.90
CA VAL A 104 -15.17 -14.10 -15.34
C VAL A 104 -16.02 -15.29 -15.81
N ARG A 105 -17.25 -15.46 -15.31
CA ARG A 105 -18.23 -16.43 -15.84
C ARG A 105 -18.72 -16.04 -17.22
N GLU A 106 -19.09 -14.78 -17.44
CA GLU A 106 -19.49 -14.27 -18.77
C GLU A 106 -18.35 -14.50 -19.77
N VAL A 107 -17.11 -14.25 -19.37
CA VAL A 107 -15.90 -14.52 -20.15
C VAL A 107 -15.76 -16.00 -20.55
N ILE A 108 -16.01 -16.93 -19.62
CA ILE A 108 -15.95 -18.38 -19.83
C ILE A 108 -17.09 -18.90 -20.71
N GLU A 109 -18.32 -18.43 -20.49
CA GLU A 109 -19.48 -18.77 -21.32
C GLU A 109 -19.27 -18.28 -22.75
N ASN A 110 -18.78 -17.05 -22.91
CA ASN A 110 -18.40 -16.51 -24.21
C ASN A 110 -17.25 -17.27 -24.90
N ALA A 111 -16.38 -17.97 -24.15
CA ALA A 111 -15.22 -18.67 -24.72
C ALA A 111 -15.61 -19.93 -25.53
N GLN A 112 -16.78 -20.50 -25.25
CA GLN A 112 -17.29 -21.70 -25.94
C GLN A 112 -17.62 -21.42 -27.42
N TYR A 113 -17.99 -20.18 -27.75
CA TYR A 113 -18.29 -19.78 -29.12
C TYR A 113 -17.04 -19.50 -29.95
N MET A 114 -17.11 -19.83 -31.24
CA MET A 114 -16.08 -19.51 -32.25
C MET A 114 -15.78 -18.00 -32.34
N PRO A 115 -14.56 -17.60 -32.80
CA PRO A 115 -14.25 -16.21 -33.09
C PRO A 115 -15.11 -15.66 -34.25
N SER A 116 -15.37 -14.36 -34.23
CA SER A 116 -16.26 -13.66 -35.18
C SER A 116 -15.55 -13.22 -36.47
N ARG A 117 -14.24 -12.96 -36.39
CA ARG A 117 -13.37 -12.51 -37.49
C ARG A 117 -11.98 -13.15 -37.43
N GLY A 118 -11.47 -13.41 -36.24
CA GLY A 118 -10.12 -13.95 -36.01
C GLY A 118 -10.00 -15.44 -36.28
N LYS A 119 -8.76 -15.93 -36.22
CA LYS A 119 -8.46 -17.37 -36.11
C LYS A 119 -8.59 -17.85 -34.66
N PHE A 120 -8.33 -16.96 -33.71
CA PHE A 120 -8.33 -17.24 -32.28
C PHE A 120 -9.12 -16.19 -31.52
N LYS A 121 -9.90 -16.62 -30.53
CA LYS A 121 -10.51 -15.75 -29.53
C LYS A 121 -9.53 -15.61 -28.36
N VAL A 122 -9.00 -14.40 -28.19
CA VAL A 122 -7.89 -14.11 -27.28
C VAL A 122 -8.42 -13.37 -26.05
N TYR A 123 -8.10 -13.89 -24.87
CA TYR A 123 -8.45 -13.29 -23.58
C TYR A 123 -7.19 -12.75 -22.92
N LEU A 124 -7.06 -11.42 -22.85
CA LEU A 124 -5.96 -10.73 -22.21
C LEU A 124 -6.40 -10.26 -20.82
N ILE A 125 -5.94 -10.94 -19.77
CA ILE A 125 -6.23 -10.58 -18.38
C ILE A 125 -5.00 -9.90 -17.78
N ASP A 126 -5.07 -8.59 -17.53
CA ASP A 126 -4.00 -7.81 -16.93
C ASP A 126 -4.13 -7.74 -15.39
N GLU A 127 -2.98 -7.65 -14.72
CA GLU A 127 -2.80 -7.81 -13.26
C GLU A 127 -3.66 -8.94 -12.63
N VAL A 128 -3.68 -10.11 -13.30
CA VAL A 128 -4.55 -11.28 -13.00
C VAL A 128 -4.55 -11.72 -11.53
N HIS A 129 -3.50 -11.43 -10.75
CA HIS A 129 -3.43 -11.71 -9.31
C HIS A 129 -4.48 -10.97 -8.46
N MET A 130 -5.15 -9.96 -9.03
CA MET A 130 -6.25 -9.24 -8.39
C MET A 130 -7.60 -9.98 -8.46
N LEU A 131 -7.72 -11.04 -9.29
CA LEU A 131 -8.95 -11.84 -9.37
C LEU A 131 -9.27 -12.53 -8.04
N SER A 132 -10.56 -12.60 -7.71
CA SER A 132 -11.03 -13.33 -6.54
C SER A 132 -10.73 -14.85 -6.65
N LYS A 133 -10.53 -15.52 -5.50
CA LYS A 133 -10.29 -16.98 -5.44
C LYS A 133 -11.37 -17.80 -6.17
N ALA A 134 -12.62 -17.33 -6.14
CA ALA A 134 -13.73 -17.97 -6.84
C ALA A 134 -13.69 -17.76 -8.37
N ALA A 135 -13.26 -16.59 -8.84
CA ALA A 135 -13.01 -16.34 -10.27
C ALA A 135 -11.87 -17.23 -10.82
N PHE A 136 -10.79 -17.40 -10.06
CA PHE A 136 -9.73 -18.38 -10.39
C PHE A 136 -10.27 -19.81 -10.50
N ASN A 137 -11.09 -20.25 -9.55
CA ASN A 137 -11.68 -21.59 -9.57
C ASN A 137 -12.66 -21.82 -10.72
N ALA A 138 -13.30 -20.76 -11.24
CA ALA A 138 -14.08 -20.83 -12.48
C ALA A 138 -13.15 -21.03 -13.70
N LEU A 139 -12.10 -20.21 -13.82
CA LEU A 139 -11.12 -20.28 -14.92
C LEU A 139 -10.37 -21.61 -15.00
N LEU A 140 -10.11 -22.27 -13.87
CA LEU A 140 -9.36 -23.53 -13.85
C LEU A 140 -9.94 -24.60 -14.79
N LYS A 141 -11.28 -24.72 -14.90
CA LYS A 141 -11.91 -25.69 -15.81
C LYS A 141 -11.58 -25.38 -17.28
N THR A 142 -11.66 -24.12 -17.67
CA THR A 142 -11.39 -23.66 -19.06
C THR A 142 -9.89 -23.59 -19.36
N LEU A 143 -9.03 -23.54 -18.34
CA LEU A 143 -7.58 -23.70 -18.47
C LEU A 143 -7.14 -25.17 -18.47
N GLU A 144 -7.95 -26.08 -17.94
CA GLU A 144 -7.76 -27.54 -18.00
C GLU A 144 -8.19 -28.12 -19.35
N GLU A 145 -9.37 -27.73 -19.85
CA GLU A 145 -9.93 -28.18 -21.13
C GLU A 145 -10.27 -26.98 -22.06
N PRO A 146 -9.27 -26.23 -22.54
CA PRO A 146 -9.48 -25.06 -23.40
C PRO A 146 -9.90 -25.47 -24.83
N PRO A 147 -10.92 -24.81 -25.44
CA PRO A 147 -11.22 -24.98 -26.86
C PRO A 147 -10.03 -24.57 -27.75
N GLU A 148 -9.82 -25.25 -28.87
CA GLU A 148 -8.62 -25.04 -29.73
C GLU A 148 -8.47 -23.60 -30.22
N HIS A 149 -9.59 -22.92 -30.48
CA HIS A 149 -9.67 -21.53 -30.92
C HIS A 149 -9.45 -20.51 -29.79
N VAL A 150 -9.43 -20.90 -28.52
CA VAL A 150 -9.24 -20.00 -27.37
C VAL A 150 -7.76 -19.91 -27.00
N LYS A 151 -7.30 -18.68 -26.68
CA LYS A 151 -5.96 -18.41 -26.13
C LYS A 151 -6.03 -17.43 -24.96
N PHE A 152 -5.48 -17.81 -23.81
CA PHE A 152 -5.37 -16.97 -22.62
C PHE A 152 -3.99 -16.32 -22.54
N LEU A 153 -3.96 -14.99 -22.39
CA LEU A 153 -2.76 -14.18 -22.18
C LEU A 153 -2.89 -13.48 -20.83
N LEU A 154 -2.28 -14.07 -19.81
CA LEU A 154 -2.32 -13.56 -18.44
C LEU A 154 -1.11 -12.66 -18.19
N ALA A 155 -1.28 -11.55 -17.48
CA ALA A 155 -0.18 -10.68 -17.06
C ALA A 155 -0.27 -10.36 -15.56
N THR A 156 0.87 -10.36 -14.84
CA THR A 156 0.92 -10.00 -13.41
C THR A 156 2.22 -9.32 -13.00
N THR A 157 2.14 -8.39 -12.04
CA THR A 157 3.29 -7.93 -11.23
C THR A 157 3.72 -8.95 -10.18
N ASP A 158 2.78 -9.71 -9.63
CA ASP A 158 3.00 -10.67 -8.55
C ASP A 158 2.58 -12.09 -8.99
N PRO A 159 3.53 -13.00 -9.24
CA PRO A 159 3.22 -14.39 -9.53
C PRO A 159 3.06 -15.27 -8.28
N GLN A 160 3.48 -14.80 -7.09
CA GLN A 160 3.42 -15.59 -5.85
C GLN A 160 2.00 -15.65 -5.28
N LYS A 161 1.18 -14.62 -5.55
CA LYS A 161 -0.26 -14.62 -5.26
C LYS A 161 -1.09 -15.57 -6.13
N LEU A 162 -0.54 -16.12 -7.21
CA LEU A 162 -1.28 -17.00 -8.12
C LEU A 162 -1.33 -18.44 -7.61
N PRO A 163 -2.49 -19.13 -7.68
CA PRO A 163 -2.57 -20.54 -7.36
C PRO A 163 -1.62 -21.39 -8.22
N VAL A 164 -0.91 -22.33 -7.58
CA VAL A 164 0.03 -23.24 -8.27
C VAL A 164 -0.65 -24.05 -9.39
N THR A 165 -1.96 -24.31 -9.24
CA THR A 165 -2.83 -24.96 -10.25
C THR A 165 -3.05 -24.15 -11.54
N VAL A 166 -2.84 -22.83 -11.50
CA VAL A 166 -2.81 -21.95 -12.67
C VAL A 166 -1.37 -21.88 -13.22
N LEU A 167 -0.39 -21.73 -12.34
CA LEU A 167 1.03 -21.65 -12.70
C LEU A 167 1.54 -22.89 -13.45
N SER A 168 1.04 -24.08 -13.11
CA SER A 168 1.40 -25.35 -13.78
C SER A 168 0.78 -25.51 -15.18
N ARG A 169 -0.20 -24.67 -15.55
CA ARG A 169 -0.94 -24.74 -16.82
C ARG A 169 -0.66 -23.57 -17.76
N CYS A 170 0.17 -22.62 -17.34
CA CYS A 170 0.56 -21.48 -18.16
C CYS A 170 2.03 -21.60 -18.59
N LEU A 171 2.33 -21.31 -19.86
CA LEU A 171 3.71 -21.12 -20.29
C LEU A 171 4.21 -19.78 -19.75
N GLN A 172 5.14 -19.82 -18.79
CA GLN A 172 5.55 -18.65 -18.03
C GLN A 172 6.72 -17.89 -18.69
N PHE A 173 6.58 -16.57 -18.80
CA PHE A 173 7.58 -15.66 -19.33
C PHE A 173 7.85 -14.51 -18.35
N ASN A 174 9.01 -14.53 -17.70
CA ASN A 174 9.47 -13.46 -16.83
C ASN A 174 10.14 -12.36 -17.65
N LEU A 175 9.52 -11.18 -17.68
CA LEU A 175 10.08 -9.97 -18.27
C LEU A 175 11.00 -9.30 -17.24
N LYS A 176 12.21 -8.97 -17.68
CA LYS A 176 13.21 -8.31 -16.82
C LYS A 176 12.87 -6.83 -16.63
N ARG A 177 13.39 -6.23 -15.55
CA ARG A 177 13.62 -4.77 -15.50
C ARG A 177 14.57 -4.39 -16.64
N LEU A 178 14.38 -3.20 -17.22
CA LEU A 178 15.24 -2.67 -18.27
C LEU A 178 16.45 -1.96 -17.66
N ASP A 179 17.59 -2.00 -18.35
CA ASP A 179 18.81 -1.32 -17.90
C ASP A 179 18.72 0.21 -18.14
N GLU A 180 19.39 1.04 -17.32
CA GLU A 180 19.35 2.51 -17.49
C GLU A 180 19.73 2.95 -18.91
N GLU A 181 20.72 2.29 -19.53
CA GLU A 181 21.14 2.56 -20.91
C GLU A 181 20.04 2.24 -21.94
N GLN A 182 19.28 1.17 -21.74
CA GLN A 182 18.17 0.79 -22.61
C GLN A 182 17.05 1.84 -22.56
N ILE A 183 16.72 2.33 -21.36
CA ILE A 183 15.72 3.39 -21.17
C ILE A 183 16.23 4.70 -21.77
N ARG A 184 17.47 5.11 -21.46
CA ARG A 184 18.14 6.29 -22.00
C ARG A 184 18.13 6.30 -23.53
N GLY A 185 18.57 5.22 -24.17
CA GLY A 185 18.62 5.12 -25.63
C GLY A 185 17.24 5.24 -26.29
N GLN A 186 16.21 4.64 -25.67
CA GLN A 186 14.82 4.75 -26.16
C GLN A 186 14.24 6.15 -25.94
N MET A 187 14.55 6.83 -24.81
CA MET A 187 14.17 8.21 -24.58
C MET A 187 14.80 9.16 -25.61
N THR A 188 16.11 9.06 -25.85
CA THR A 188 16.82 9.86 -26.87
C THR A 188 16.21 9.67 -28.27
N LYS A 189 15.87 8.42 -28.64
CA LYS A 189 15.22 8.09 -29.91
C LYS A 189 13.83 8.73 -30.04
N ILE A 190 13.06 8.78 -28.95
CA ILE A 190 11.73 9.40 -28.93
C ILE A 190 11.85 10.92 -29.02
N LEU A 191 12.72 11.55 -28.22
CA LEU A 191 12.95 13.00 -28.22
C LEU A 191 13.40 13.52 -29.60
N GLY A 192 14.33 12.83 -30.25
CA GLY A 192 14.77 13.16 -31.61
C GLY A 192 13.67 13.03 -32.66
N ALA A 193 12.68 12.16 -32.45
CA ALA A 193 11.54 11.99 -33.34
C ALA A 193 10.37 12.96 -33.07
N GLU A 194 10.23 13.44 -31.82
CA GLU A 194 9.32 14.53 -31.44
C GLU A 194 9.93 15.92 -31.67
N GLN A 195 11.21 16.00 -32.07
CA GLN A 195 11.98 17.23 -32.29
C GLN A 195 12.13 18.10 -31.02
N ILE A 196 12.33 17.45 -29.87
CA ILE A 196 12.54 18.12 -28.57
C ILE A 196 14.02 18.10 -28.23
N GLU A 197 14.62 19.28 -28.05
CA GLU A 197 15.99 19.44 -27.55
C GLU A 197 16.09 18.97 -26.09
N ALA A 198 17.14 18.24 -25.75
CA ALA A 198 17.33 17.69 -24.42
C ALA A 198 18.83 17.50 -24.07
N ASP A 199 19.20 17.88 -22.85
CA ASP A 199 20.53 17.64 -22.31
C ASP A 199 20.73 16.15 -21.98
N THR A 200 21.96 15.65 -22.13
CA THR A 200 22.25 14.22 -21.88
C THR A 200 22.14 13.83 -20.41
N GLY A 201 22.39 14.76 -19.48
CA GLY A 201 22.20 14.55 -18.05
C GLY A 201 20.73 14.46 -17.68
N ALA A 202 19.87 15.33 -18.21
CA ALA A 202 18.42 15.30 -18.06
C ALA A 202 17.82 13.94 -18.46
N ILE A 203 18.24 13.38 -19.61
CA ILE A 203 17.80 12.05 -20.05
C ILE A 203 18.32 10.95 -19.09
N ALA A 204 19.56 11.06 -18.59
CA ALA A 204 20.10 10.11 -17.62
C ALA A 204 19.35 10.15 -16.26
N GLN A 205 19.01 11.35 -15.77
CA GLN A 205 18.21 11.53 -14.56
C GLN A 205 16.83 10.89 -14.71
N LEU A 206 16.14 11.10 -15.84
CA LEU A 206 14.84 10.50 -16.13
C LEU A 206 14.92 8.97 -16.31
N ALA A 207 15.99 8.46 -16.93
CA ALA A 207 16.21 7.03 -17.10
C ALA A 207 16.46 6.30 -15.77
N ARG A 208 17.17 6.94 -14.83
CA ARG A 208 17.39 6.43 -13.46
C ARG A 208 16.11 6.50 -12.62
N ALA A 209 15.40 7.62 -12.67
CA ALA A 209 14.11 7.80 -11.98
C ALA A 209 13.00 6.85 -12.48
N ALA A 210 13.19 6.21 -13.64
CA ALA A 210 12.27 5.23 -14.20
C ALA A 210 12.32 3.83 -13.53
N ASP A 211 13.30 3.54 -12.66
CA ASP A 211 13.46 2.26 -11.94
C ASP A 211 13.31 1.00 -12.82
N GLY A 212 13.88 1.03 -14.03
CA GLY A 212 13.78 -0.07 -15.00
C GLY A 212 12.41 -0.24 -15.68
N SER A 213 11.48 0.71 -15.50
CA SER A 213 10.14 0.75 -16.12
C SER A 213 10.07 1.81 -17.23
N LEU A 214 10.06 1.37 -18.50
CA LEU A 214 9.92 2.29 -19.63
C LEU A 214 8.57 3.04 -19.64
N ARG A 215 7.47 2.43 -19.15
CA ARG A 215 6.17 3.12 -19.08
C ARG A 215 6.22 4.31 -18.13
N ASP A 216 6.78 4.10 -16.95
CA ASP A 216 6.78 5.13 -15.91
C ASP A 216 7.87 6.18 -16.25
N GLY A 217 9.02 5.78 -16.80
CA GLY A 217 10.02 6.69 -17.38
C GLY A 217 9.47 7.59 -18.51
N LEU A 218 8.69 7.06 -19.46
CA LEU A 218 8.03 7.89 -20.47
C LEU A 218 6.95 8.81 -19.88
N SER A 219 6.34 8.42 -18.75
CA SER A 219 5.37 9.26 -18.04
C SER A 219 6.07 10.41 -17.29
N LEU A 220 7.29 10.20 -16.78
CA LEU A 220 8.16 11.26 -16.26
C LEU A 220 8.66 12.18 -17.39
N LEU A 221 8.94 11.63 -18.57
CA LEU A 221 9.35 12.40 -19.75
C LEU A 221 8.24 13.35 -20.24
N ASP A 222 6.99 12.88 -20.34
CA ASP A 222 5.83 13.75 -20.63
C ASP A 222 5.69 14.89 -19.61
N GLN A 223 5.87 14.59 -18.31
CA GLN A 223 5.84 15.60 -17.24
C GLN A 223 6.97 16.62 -17.38
N ALA A 224 8.19 16.17 -17.70
CA ALA A 224 9.35 17.03 -17.86
C ALA A 224 9.20 17.99 -19.06
N ILE A 225 8.62 17.51 -20.17
CA ILE A 225 8.32 18.32 -21.35
C ILE A 225 7.26 19.38 -20.99
N ALA A 226 6.21 18.99 -20.27
CA ALA A 226 5.16 19.90 -19.83
C ALA A 226 5.66 20.95 -18.81
N TYR A 227 6.59 20.59 -17.92
CA TYR A 227 7.21 21.48 -16.94
C TYR A 227 8.21 22.45 -17.56
N ALA A 228 9.08 21.97 -18.46
CA ALA A 228 10.09 22.81 -19.13
C ALA A 228 9.50 23.74 -20.20
N GLY A 229 8.32 23.42 -20.75
CA GLY A 229 7.65 24.21 -21.80
C GLY A 229 8.43 24.28 -23.12
N GLY A 230 9.38 23.36 -23.34
CA GLY A 230 10.37 23.43 -24.41
C GLY A 230 11.52 22.45 -24.19
N ALA A 231 12.76 22.94 -24.34
CA ALA A 231 13.97 22.13 -24.21
C ALA A 231 14.17 21.56 -22.78
N LEU A 232 14.47 20.27 -22.70
CA LEU A 232 14.70 19.55 -21.44
C LEU A 232 16.12 19.80 -20.92
N ARG A 233 16.26 20.72 -19.97
CA ARG A 233 17.54 21.01 -19.32
C ARG A 233 17.74 20.27 -18.00
N ASP A 234 19.00 19.97 -17.68
CA ASP A 234 19.41 19.26 -16.46
C ASP A 234 18.80 19.86 -15.18
N ASP A 235 18.83 21.18 -15.03
CA ASP A 235 18.27 21.88 -13.86
C ASP A 235 16.75 21.74 -13.76
N GLY A 236 16.03 21.89 -14.86
CA GLY A 236 14.56 21.81 -14.87
C GLY A 236 14.05 20.41 -14.57
N VAL A 237 14.73 19.38 -15.09
CA VAL A 237 14.43 17.98 -14.77
C VAL A 237 14.74 17.67 -13.31
N ARG A 238 15.87 18.15 -12.78
CA ARG A 238 16.26 18.00 -11.38
C ARG A 238 15.23 18.62 -10.42
N THR A 239 14.79 19.85 -10.70
CA THR A 239 13.74 20.52 -9.92
C THR A 239 12.40 19.78 -10.01
N MET A 240 12.01 19.29 -11.20
CA MET A 240 10.75 18.55 -11.37
C MET A 240 10.75 17.21 -10.63
N LEU A 241 11.86 16.46 -10.67
CA LEU A 241 11.99 15.17 -9.98
C LEU A 241 12.11 15.30 -8.45
N GLY A 242 12.27 16.53 -7.93
CA GLY A 242 12.62 16.76 -6.52
C GLY A 242 13.98 16.16 -6.14
N THR A 243 14.83 15.82 -7.13
CA THR A 243 16.11 15.16 -6.88
C THR A 243 17.10 16.16 -6.31
N VAL A 244 17.57 15.84 -5.10
CA VAL A 244 18.48 16.68 -4.32
C VAL A 244 19.72 17.00 -5.14
N ASP A 245 20.08 18.28 -5.20
CA ASP A 245 21.36 18.69 -5.76
C ASP A 245 22.49 17.97 -5.00
N ARG A 246 23.35 17.25 -5.73
CA ARG A 246 24.47 16.48 -5.19
C ARG A 246 25.45 17.35 -4.41
N THR A 247 25.52 18.66 -4.71
CA THR A 247 26.26 19.64 -3.89
C THR A 247 25.69 19.79 -2.48
N GLN A 248 24.36 19.67 -2.28
CA GLN A 248 23.71 19.72 -0.97
C GLN A 248 23.96 18.44 -0.17
N VAL A 249 24.00 17.26 -0.83
CA VAL A 249 24.45 16.01 -0.19
C VAL A 249 25.91 16.13 0.25
N ASN A 250 26.78 16.67 -0.60
CA ASN A 250 28.17 16.97 -0.26
C ASN A 250 28.29 17.97 0.91
N ALA A 251 27.44 19.00 0.97
CA ALA A 251 27.40 19.98 2.06
C ALA A 251 26.91 19.38 3.39
N MET A 252 25.86 18.54 3.39
CA MET A 252 25.41 17.82 4.58
C MET A 252 26.49 16.87 5.12
N LEU A 253 27.18 16.13 4.23
CA LEU A 253 28.30 15.28 4.62
C LEU A 253 29.47 16.10 5.18
N ALA A 254 29.80 17.25 4.59
CA ALA A 254 30.83 18.15 5.11
C ALA A 254 30.48 18.67 6.52
N ALA A 255 29.24 19.11 6.75
CA ALA A 255 28.78 19.57 8.06
C ALA A 255 28.83 18.44 9.12
N LEU A 256 28.36 17.23 8.77
CA LEU A 256 28.47 16.03 9.62
C LEU A 256 29.93 15.66 9.93
N VAL A 257 30.84 15.80 8.96
CA VAL A 257 32.29 15.57 9.15
C VAL A 257 32.87 16.58 10.14
N GLN A 258 32.63 17.88 9.95
CA GLN A 258 33.07 18.95 10.85
C GLN A 258 32.45 18.84 12.25
N GLY A 259 31.25 18.27 12.36
CA GLY A 259 30.45 18.31 13.59
C GLY A 259 29.64 19.60 13.73
N ASP A 260 29.44 20.34 12.64
CA ASP A 260 28.74 21.62 12.61
C ASP A 260 27.22 21.41 12.46
N GLY A 261 26.50 21.56 13.56
CA GLY A 261 25.04 21.46 13.59
C GLY A 261 24.32 22.66 12.97
N ASP A 262 24.92 23.85 13.01
CA ASP A 262 24.30 25.07 12.49
C ASP A 262 24.37 25.11 10.96
N ALA A 263 25.53 24.78 10.38
CA ALA A 263 25.66 24.61 8.93
C ALA A 263 24.77 23.47 8.41
N LEU A 264 24.66 22.37 9.16
CA LEU A 264 23.77 21.26 8.83
C LEU A 264 22.30 21.71 8.77
N LEU A 265 21.81 22.41 9.80
CA LEU A 265 20.44 22.93 9.83
C LEU A 265 20.19 24.02 8.77
N GLN A 266 21.18 24.83 8.41
CA GLN A 266 21.09 25.80 7.31
C GLN A 266 20.92 25.10 5.94
N VAL A 267 21.67 24.03 5.67
CA VAL A 267 21.50 23.23 4.44
C VAL A 267 20.11 22.58 4.40
N ILE A 268 19.62 22.05 5.53
CA ILE A 268 18.26 21.48 5.62
C ILE A 268 17.19 22.56 5.40
N ALA A 269 17.38 23.77 5.91
CA ALA A 269 16.47 24.89 5.71
C ALA A 269 16.39 25.33 4.24
N GLY A 270 17.54 25.48 3.56
CA GLY A 270 17.59 25.81 2.14
C GLY A 270 17.03 24.70 1.24
N LEU A 271 17.22 23.42 1.62
CA LEU A 271 16.54 22.30 0.96
C LEU A 271 15.01 22.40 1.12
N ALA A 272 14.51 22.74 2.32
CA ALA A 272 13.09 22.78 2.61
C ALA A 272 12.30 23.81 1.80
N GLU A 273 12.93 24.87 1.28
CA GLU A 273 12.29 25.86 0.40
C GLU A 273 11.69 25.24 -0.87
N PHE A 274 12.25 24.12 -1.35
CA PHE A 274 11.83 23.41 -2.56
C PHE A 274 10.93 22.19 -2.29
N SER A 275 10.53 21.97 -1.03
CA SER A 275 9.69 20.84 -0.60
C SER A 275 10.15 19.45 -1.12
N PRO A 276 11.41 19.05 -0.88
CA PRO A 276 12.00 17.83 -1.44
C PRO A 276 11.39 16.56 -0.84
N ASP A 277 11.56 15.43 -1.54
CA ASP A 277 11.31 14.12 -0.94
C ASP A 277 12.41 13.78 0.08
N TRP A 278 12.09 13.95 1.37
CA TRP A 278 12.94 13.58 2.49
C TRP A 278 13.33 12.09 2.51
N GLY A 279 12.58 11.21 1.84
CA GLY A 279 12.95 9.81 1.61
C GLY A 279 14.13 9.69 0.63
N GLY A 280 13.97 10.23 -0.57
CA GLY A 280 15.01 10.33 -1.60
C GLY A 280 16.25 11.10 -1.14
N VAL A 281 16.12 12.10 -0.26
CA VAL A 281 17.28 12.78 0.35
C VAL A 281 18.11 11.79 1.20
N LEU A 282 17.46 10.93 1.99
CA LEU A 282 18.15 9.91 2.81
C LEU A 282 18.75 8.79 1.94
N ASP A 283 18.08 8.39 0.87
CA ASP A 283 18.65 7.43 -0.10
C ASP A 283 19.88 8.02 -0.81
N ALA A 284 19.87 9.30 -1.19
CA ALA A 284 21.04 9.96 -1.79
C ALA A 284 22.23 10.09 -0.80
N VAL A 285 21.95 10.36 0.48
CA VAL A 285 22.98 10.33 1.55
C VAL A 285 23.50 8.91 1.76
N ALA A 286 22.63 7.89 1.77
CA ALA A 286 23.02 6.49 1.87
C ALA A 286 23.88 6.04 0.68
N GLU A 287 23.53 6.43 -0.54
CA GLU A 287 24.29 6.12 -1.75
C GLU A 287 25.69 6.75 -1.72
N ALA A 288 25.79 8.03 -1.31
CA ALA A 288 27.08 8.70 -1.15
C ALA A 288 27.96 7.99 -0.10
N LEU A 289 27.40 7.62 1.05
CA LEU A 289 28.09 6.85 2.09
C LEU A 289 28.51 5.46 1.61
N HIS A 290 27.69 4.77 0.81
CA HIS A 290 28.06 3.51 0.17
C HIS A 290 29.26 3.67 -0.77
N ARG A 291 29.29 4.72 -1.61
CA ARG A 291 30.43 5.00 -2.50
C ARG A 291 31.73 5.28 -1.72
N ILE A 292 31.64 6.05 -0.63
CA ILE A 292 32.75 6.29 0.30
C ILE A 292 33.24 4.96 0.90
N GLN A 293 32.31 4.09 1.35
CA GLN A 293 32.66 2.79 1.92
C GLN A 293 33.36 1.87 0.92
N VAL A 294 32.84 1.78 -0.31
CA VAL A 294 33.44 0.99 -1.39
C VAL A 294 34.85 1.50 -1.69
N ARG A 295 35.05 2.82 -1.74
CA ARG A 295 36.37 3.41 -1.95
C ARG A 295 37.36 3.10 -0.83
N GLN A 296 36.91 3.12 0.43
CA GLN A 296 37.74 2.79 1.59
C GLN A 296 38.14 1.31 1.67
N LEU A 297 37.22 0.39 1.40
CA LEU A 297 37.44 -1.06 1.58
C LEU A 297 37.93 -1.76 0.31
N VAL A 298 37.62 -1.22 -0.87
CA VAL A 298 38.01 -1.79 -2.18
C VAL A 298 38.57 -0.68 -3.08
N PRO A 299 39.81 -0.19 -2.85
CA PRO A 299 40.40 0.88 -3.65
C PRO A 299 40.61 0.55 -5.14
N SER A 300 40.46 -0.72 -5.54
CA SER A 300 40.47 -1.18 -6.93
C SER A 300 39.11 -1.13 -7.64
N ALA A 301 38.02 -0.84 -6.93
CA ALA A 301 36.70 -0.67 -7.52
C ALA A 301 36.60 0.67 -8.26
N ALA A 302 36.00 0.65 -9.46
CA ALA A 302 35.60 1.88 -10.14
C ALA A 302 34.42 2.50 -9.40
N VAL A 303 34.58 3.72 -8.89
CA VAL A 303 33.54 4.50 -8.21
C VAL A 303 33.36 5.82 -8.95
N GLU A 304 32.15 6.06 -9.46
CA GLU A 304 31.85 7.31 -10.18
C GLU A 304 31.67 8.47 -9.20
N ALA A 305 32.52 9.49 -9.35
CA ALA A 305 32.50 10.74 -8.58
C ALA A 305 31.37 11.68 -9.06
N GLU A 306 30.12 11.26 -8.90
CA GLU A 306 28.93 12.03 -9.27
C GLU A 306 28.65 13.18 -8.29
N GLY A 307 29.50 14.21 -8.28
CA GLY A 307 29.27 15.49 -7.59
C GLY A 307 29.46 15.47 -6.06
N VAL A 308 29.93 14.35 -5.49
CA VAL A 308 30.37 14.22 -4.09
C VAL A 308 31.86 13.93 -4.07
N ASP A 309 32.63 14.57 -3.19
CA ASP A 309 34.07 14.31 -3.04
C ASP A 309 34.33 13.03 -2.23
N VAL A 310 34.11 11.90 -2.92
CA VAL A 310 34.28 10.55 -2.35
C VAL A 310 35.69 10.32 -1.83
N GLU A 311 36.72 10.89 -2.47
CA GLU A 311 38.13 10.71 -2.07
C GLU A 311 38.44 11.50 -0.78
N ALA A 312 38.04 12.77 -0.71
CA ALA A 312 38.24 13.57 0.49
C ALA A 312 37.49 13.00 1.71
N PHE A 313 36.25 12.52 1.53
CA PHE A 313 35.51 11.88 2.62
C PHE A 313 36.06 10.50 2.98
N ALA A 314 36.53 9.71 2.00
CA ALA A 314 37.19 8.43 2.27
C ALA A 314 38.48 8.59 3.09
N GLY A 315 39.22 9.69 2.92
CA GLY A 315 40.39 10.01 3.74
C GLY A 315 40.08 10.61 5.12
N GLN A 316 38.92 11.26 5.31
CA GLN A 316 38.56 11.95 6.55
C GLN A 316 37.72 11.12 7.53
N LEU A 317 36.88 10.22 7.03
CA LEU A 317 36.01 9.38 7.86
C LEU A 317 36.66 8.03 8.18
N ARG A 318 36.40 7.48 9.37
CA ARG A 318 36.74 6.07 9.65
C ARG A 318 35.66 5.13 9.07
N PRO A 319 36.00 3.94 8.57
CA PRO A 319 35.03 2.99 8.00
C PRO A 319 33.82 2.67 8.90
N GLU A 320 34.01 2.59 10.22
CA GLU A 320 32.94 2.28 11.17
C GLU A 320 31.92 3.42 11.29
N VAL A 321 32.35 4.67 11.06
CA VAL A 321 31.49 5.85 11.06
C VAL A 321 30.64 5.88 9.79
N VAL A 322 31.24 5.54 8.64
CA VAL A 322 30.53 5.44 7.36
C VAL A 322 29.45 4.36 7.42
N GLN A 323 29.76 3.17 7.97
CA GLN A 323 28.75 2.13 8.24
C GLN A 323 27.63 2.60 9.18
N LEU A 324 27.98 3.27 10.28
CA LEU A 324 27.00 3.74 11.26
C LEU A 324 26.04 4.77 10.66
N TRP A 325 26.56 5.76 9.92
CA TRP A 325 25.75 6.77 9.23
C TRP A 325 24.91 6.15 8.10
N TYR A 326 25.44 5.20 7.35
CA TYR A 326 24.69 4.46 6.32
C TYR A 326 23.48 3.72 6.93
N GLN A 327 23.70 3.01 8.05
CA GLN A 327 22.64 2.33 8.78
C GLN A 327 21.61 3.32 9.37
N MET A 328 22.05 4.50 9.83
CA MET A 328 21.18 5.58 10.28
C MET A 328 20.34 6.18 9.14
N SER A 329 20.89 6.32 7.93
CA SER A 329 20.13 6.80 6.76
C SER A 329 19.00 5.85 6.39
N ILE A 330 19.30 4.54 6.29
CA ILE A 330 18.31 3.50 5.97
C ILE A 330 17.23 3.40 7.05
N ASN A 331 17.60 3.42 8.33
CA ASN A 331 16.64 3.38 9.43
C ASN A 331 15.80 4.67 9.49
N GLY A 332 16.44 5.83 9.31
CA GLY A 332 15.76 7.13 9.23
C GLY A 332 14.70 7.15 8.13
N ARG A 333 15.00 6.60 6.95
CA ARG A 333 14.06 6.49 5.83
C ARG A 333 12.91 5.52 6.14
N ARG A 334 13.21 4.36 6.73
CA ARG A 334 12.18 3.38 7.16
C ARG A 334 11.21 4.02 8.16
N ASP A 335 11.73 4.75 9.14
CA ASP A 335 10.97 5.31 10.25
C ASP A 335 10.39 6.72 9.92
N LEU A 336 10.69 7.27 8.74
CA LEU A 336 10.33 8.62 8.32
C LEU A 336 8.82 8.90 8.38
N HIS A 337 8.01 7.90 8.02
CA HIS A 337 6.55 7.96 8.02
C HIS A 337 5.92 7.92 9.43
N LEU A 338 6.72 7.63 10.47
CA LEU A 338 6.31 7.63 11.88
C LEU A 338 6.62 8.98 12.57
N ALA A 339 7.32 9.89 11.89
CA ALA A 339 7.67 11.19 12.43
C ALA A 339 6.51 12.21 12.31
N PRO A 340 6.43 13.23 13.17
CA PRO A 340 5.38 14.27 13.09
C PRO A 340 5.35 15.05 11.76
N SER A 341 6.47 15.07 11.05
CA SER A 341 6.56 15.46 9.63
C SER A 341 7.79 14.81 9.00
N GLY A 342 7.82 14.66 7.68
CA GLY A 342 8.98 14.12 6.96
C GLY A 342 10.26 14.94 7.24
N ARG A 343 10.14 16.28 7.27
CA ARG A 343 11.25 17.17 7.65
C ARG A 343 11.76 16.90 9.07
N ALA A 344 10.88 16.74 10.05
CA ALA A 344 11.29 16.46 11.43
C ALA A 344 11.94 15.07 11.57
N GLY A 345 11.45 14.06 10.85
CA GLY A 345 12.07 12.74 10.79
C GLY A 345 13.46 12.76 10.13
N PHE A 346 13.63 13.60 9.11
CA PHE A 346 14.89 13.84 8.44
C PHE A 346 15.91 14.55 9.33
N GLU A 347 15.53 15.69 9.92
CA GLU A 347 16.34 16.45 10.88
C GLU A 347 16.79 15.56 12.05
N MET A 348 15.87 14.79 12.65
CA MET A 348 16.21 13.84 13.72
C MET A 348 17.13 12.70 13.27
N SER A 349 17.12 12.32 11.99
CA SER A 349 18.02 11.30 11.45
C SER A 349 19.45 11.83 11.28
N LEU A 350 19.60 13.06 10.77
CA LEU A 350 20.91 13.72 10.64
C LEU A 350 21.48 14.17 12.00
N LEU A 351 20.65 14.66 12.91
CA LEU A 351 21.06 14.98 14.29
C LEU A 351 21.53 13.73 15.07
N ARG A 352 20.98 12.55 14.79
CA ARG A 352 21.53 11.28 15.30
C ARG A 352 22.92 10.98 14.74
N MET A 353 23.16 11.19 13.44
CA MET A 353 24.49 11.02 12.84
C MET A 353 25.52 11.99 13.46
N LEU A 354 25.11 13.22 13.72
CA LEU A 354 25.91 14.26 14.37
C LEU A 354 26.28 13.90 15.83
N ALA A 355 25.30 13.43 16.61
CA ALA A 355 25.47 13.11 18.03
C ALA A 355 26.18 11.76 18.28
N PHE A 356 25.83 10.71 17.52
CA PHE A 356 26.36 9.36 17.72
C PHE A 356 27.61 9.10 16.88
N ARG A 357 28.68 9.85 17.16
CA ARG A 357 30.02 9.59 16.62
C ARG A 357 30.76 8.68 17.61
N PRO A 358 31.21 7.45 17.24
CA PRO A 358 31.98 6.59 18.14
C PRO A 358 33.20 7.34 18.64
N ALA A 359 33.52 7.25 19.94
CA ALA A 359 34.61 8.03 20.52
C ALA A 359 35.93 7.87 19.75
N GLN A 360 36.75 8.92 19.75
CA GLN A 360 38.17 8.74 19.49
C GLN A 360 38.78 8.06 20.72
N ASN A 361 39.64 7.05 20.52
CA ASN A 361 40.33 6.35 21.61
C ASN A 361 41.37 7.28 22.26
N GLY A 362 40.92 8.19 23.12
CA GLY A 362 41.76 9.15 23.84
C GLY A 362 41.00 10.23 24.62
N GLU A 363 39.87 10.73 24.10
CA GLU A 363 39.23 11.94 24.66
C GLU A 363 38.09 11.64 25.64
N MET A 364 38.46 11.23 26.85
CA MET A 364 37.57 11.25 28.01
C MET A 364 37.76 12.54 28.83
N ARG A 365 37.18 13.64 28.34
CA ARG A 365 37.00 14.92 29.05
C ARG A 365 35.53 15.37 28.91
N GLY A 366 34.85 15.83 29.95
CA GLY A 366 35.30 15.89 31.35
C GLY A 366 34.49 16.77 32.30
N GLU A 367 33.16 16.87 32.18
CA GLU A 367 32.33 17.75 33.01
C GLU A 367 31.40 17.00 34.00
N GLY A 368 31.96 16.05 34.76
CA GLY A 368 31.32 15.52 35.96
C GLY A 368 31.51 16.47 37.14
N LYS A 369 30.47 17.18 37.57
CA LYS A 369 30.53 18.03 38.78
C LYS A 369 30.90 17.19 40.00
N GLN A 370 31.97 17.58 40.69
CA GLN A 370 32.44 16.91 41.90
C GLN A 370 31.48 17.13 43.07
N ALA A 371 31.21 16.06 43.83
CA ALA A 371 30.74 16.14 45.21
C ALA A 371 31.90 15.77 46.16
N PRO A 372 32.08 16.46 47.30
CA PRO A 372 33.22 16.24 48.20
C PRO A 372 33.02 15.00 49.10
N ALA A 373 34.12 14.46 49.62
CA ALA A 373 34.13 13.26 50.47
C ALA A 373 34.83 13.48 51.83
N ALA A 374 34.20 12.96 52.88
CA ALA A 374 34.75 12.66 54.21
C ALA A 374 33.90 11.48 54.76
N ALA A 375 34.41 10.38 55.34
CA ALA A 375 35.34 10.22 56.48
C ALA A 375 34.68 10.63 57.82
N ASP A 376 34.60 9.80 58.87
CA ASP A 376 35.15 8.44 59.08
C ASP A 376 34.44 7.64 60.22
N ALA A 377 34.74 6.33 60.32
CA ALA A 377 34.75 5.42 61.49
C ALA A 377 33.44 4.96 62.21
N GLY A 378 33.33 3.63 62.39
CA GLY A 378 32.39 2.96 63.32
C GLY A 378 32.21 1.45 63.09
N ALA A 379 33.01 0.60 63.75
CA ALA A 379 32.96 -0.89 63.66
C ALA A 379 32.39 -1.53 64.96
N ALA A 380 32.15 -2.84 65.15
CA ALA A 380 32.30 -4.10 64.36
C ALA A 380 31.09 -5.04 64.68
N VAL A 381 30.97 -6.36 64.45
CA VAL A 381 31.80 -7.56 64.09
C VAL A 381 30.88 -8.52 63.27
N SER A 382 31.10 -9.81 62.91
CA SER A 382 32.07 -10.92 63.16
C SER A 382 32.02 -11.88 61.93
N ALA A 383 33.04 -12.69 61.59
CA ALA A 383 33.46 -14.02 62.10
C ALA A 383 32.39 -15.16 61.99
N ALA A 384 32.68 -16.39 61.51
CA ALA A 384 33.96 -17.09 61.27
C ALA A 384 33.95 -18.09 60.06
N PRO A 385 35.08 -18.71 59.62
CA PRO A 385 35.24 -19.29 58.27
C PRO A 385 35.70 -20.78 58.18
N SER A 386 35.81 -21.34 56.95
CA SER A 386 36.92 -22.24 56.51
C SER A 386 36.88 -22.57 55.00
N LYS A 387 37.93 -23.25 54.47
CA LYS A 387 38.18 -23.56 53.03
C LYS A 387 38.52 -25.09 52.83
N PRO A 388 39.13 -25.59 51.71
CA PRO A 388 38.44 -25.98 50.46
C PRO A 388 38.85 -27.38 49.89
N VAL A 389 38.07 -27.99 48.97
CA VAL A 389 38.57 -29.14 48.15
C VAL A 389 38.09 -29.11 46.69
N ARG A 390 39.09 -29.19 45.79
CA ARG A 390 39.25 -29.72 44.41
C ARG A 390 38.04 -30.22 43.55
N ALA A 391 38.22 -30.13 42.23
CA ALA A 391 37.24 -30.42 41.17
C ALA A 391 37.27 -31.85 40.58
N ALA A 392 36.22 -32.18 39.79
CA ALA A 392 36.11 -33.29 38.84
C ALA A 392 35.28 -32.86 37.60
N GLU A 393 35.29 -33.65 36.52
CA GLU A 393 34.79 -33.30 35.17
C GLU A 393 33.33 -33.74 34.86
N PRO A 394 32.72 -33.31 33.73
CA PRO A 394 31.26 -33.31 33.55
C PRO A 394 30.66 -34.61 32.97
N VAL A 395 29.36 -34.79 33.20
CA VAL A 395 28.51 -35.82 32.56
C VAL A 395 27.44 -35.14 31.70
N ARG A 396 27.07 -35.75 30.56
CA ARG A 396 26.04 -35.27 29.63
C ARG A 396 24.83 -36.21 29.61
N GLU A 397 23.64 -35.65 29.76
CA GLU A 397 22.35 -36.26 29.42
C GLU A 397 21.30 -35.13 29.46
N ALA A 398 20.22 -35.02 28.69
CA ALA A 398 19.76 -35.45 27.36
C ALA A 398 18.37 -34.73 27.19
N MET A 399 17.84 -34.57 25.97
CA MET A 399 16.58 -33.84 25.76
C MET A 399 15.30 -34.69 25.94
N PRO A 400 14.22 -34.13 26.53
CA PRO A 400 12.84 -34.52 26.26
C PRO A 400 12.12 -33.58 25.26
N PRO A 401 11.05 -34.04 24.57
CA PRO A 401 10.30 -33.28 23.56
C PRO A 401 9.18 -32.37 24.14
N PRO A 402 8.61 -31.43 23.35
CA PRO A 402 7.63 -30.44 23.82
C PRO A 402 6.18 -30.94 23.92
N ALA A 403 5.37 -30.25 24.74
CA ALA A 403 3.93 -30.44 24.90
C ALA A 403 3.16 -29.10 24.77
N ALA A 404 1.83 -29.17 24.69
CA ALA A 404 0.94 -28.08 24.26
C ALA A 404 0.77 -26.92 25.27
N PRO A 405 0.37 -25.71 24.82
CA PRO A 405 0.10 -24.55 25.68
C PRO A 405 -1.17 -24.70 26.52
N VAL A 406 -1.26 -23.92 27.60
CA VAL A 406 -2.29 -24.01 28.65
C VAL A 406 -3.28 -22.85 28.52
N HIS A 407 -4.58 -23.12 28.73
CA HIS A 407 -5.59 -22.09 28.96
C HIS A 407 -5.48 -21.55 30.39
N GLU A 408 -5.51 -20.24 30.58
CA GLU A 408 -5.61 -19.63 31.91
C GLU A 408 -6.77 -18.62 31.98
N ALA A 409 -7.62 -18.77 33.00
CA ALA A 409 -8.86 -18.00 33.15
C ALA A 409 -8.65 -16.79 34.06
N ARG A 410 -9.28 -15.65 33.73
CA ARG A 410 -9.11 -14.40 34.48
C ARG A 410 -10.33 -14.10 35.36
N ALA A 411 -10.19 -14.30 36.67
CA ALA A 411 -11.19 -13.92 37.66
C ALA A 411 -11.21 -12.40 37.91
N ALA A 412 -12.35 -11.88 38.38
CA ALA A 412 -12.55 -10.46 38.66
C ALA A 412 -12.16 -10.08 40.11
N VAL A 413 -11.59 -8.89 40.29
CA VAL A 413 -11.39 -8.21 41.58
C VAL A 413 -11.63 -6.71 41.39
N SER A 414 -12.41 -6.09 42.27
CA SER A 414 -12.82 -4.68 42.19
C SER A 414 -11.74 -3.70 42.69
N PRO A 415 -11.67 -2.46 42.15
CA PRO A 415 -10.88 -1.37 42.74
C PRO A 415 -11.57 -0.73 43.97
N PRO A 416 -10.81 -0.05 44.85
CA PRO A 416 -11.34 0.61 46.06
C PRO A 416 -11.89 2.02 45.83
N ALA A 417 -12.47 2.63 46.87
CA ALA A 417 -13.04 3.98 46.88
C ALA A 417 -12.30 4.96 47.81
N SER A 418 -12.72 6.24 47.82
CA SER A 418 -12.16 7.41 48.53
C SER A 418 -10.81 7.93 47.98
N SER A 419 -10.53 9.24 47.94
CA SER A 419 -11.36 10.47 48.12
C SER A 419 -10.54 11.72 47.73
N GLU A 420 -11.18 12.81 47.30
CA GLU A 420 -10.91 14.22 47.71
C GLU A 420 -11.64 15.25 46.82
N ASP A 421 -12.36 16.22 47.42
CA ASP A 421 -13.00 17.36 46.76
C ASP A 421 -12.24 18.68 47.04
N PRO A 422 -11.90 19.50 46.03
CA PRO A 422 -11.44 20.88 46.23
C PRO A 422 -12.64 21.87 46.30
N PRO A 423 -12.77 22.69 47.35
CA PRO A 423 -13.92 23.60 47.51
C PRO A 423 -13.66 25.04 47.01
N TRP A 424 -14.54 25.61 46.17
CA TRP A 424 -15.03 27.00 46.29
C TRP A 424 -16.12 27.40 45.27
N ALA A 425 -17.35 27.62 45.77
CA ALA A 425 -18.36 28.65 45.41
C ALA A 425 -18.78 28.96 43.92
N PRO A 426 -19.89 29.71 43.68
CA PRO A 426 -20.99 30.10 44.57
C PRO A 426 -22.39 29.59 44.12
N GLU A 427 -23.37 29.68 45.01
CA GLU A 427 -24.78 29.29 44.76
C GLU A 427 -25.61 30.46 44.19
N PRO A 428 -26.42 30.28 43.11
CA PRO A 428 -27.35 31.29 42.60
C PRO A 428 -28.70 31.29 43.37
N PRO A 429 -29.41 32.43 43.42
CA PRO A 429 -30.56 32.62 44.31
C PRO A 429 -31.85 31.89 43.88
N PRO A 430 -32.80 31.64 44.81
CA PRO A 430 -34.06 30.95 44.51
C PRO A 430 -34.99 31.75 43.59
N ALA A 431 -35.69 31.05 42.71
CA ALA A 431 -36.61 31.63 41.73
C ALA A 431 -37.94 32.11 42.34
N PRO A 432 -38.54 33.21 41.84
CA PRO A 432 -39.88 33.65 42.24
C PRO A 432 -40.99 32.77 41.64
N ALA A 433 -42.04 32.57 42.42
CA ALA A 433 -43.27 31.85 42.05
C ALA A 433 -44.23 32.75 41.22
N PRO A 434 -45.33 32.21 40.63
CA PRO A 434 -45.65 32.49 39.23
C PRO A 434 -46.63 33.63 38.96
N THR A 435 -46.59 34.15 37.73
CA THR A 435 -47.71 34.85 37.09
C THR A 435 -48.46 33.92 36.11
N ALA A 436 -49.78 34.14 35.98
CA ALA A 436 -50.70 33.26 35.26
C ALA A 436 -50.56 33.33 33.73
N PRO A 437 -51.01 32.31 32.97
CA PRO A 437 -50.54 32.08 31.60
C PRO A 437 -51.26 32.92 30.54
N VAL A 438 -50.50 33.29 29.50
CA VAL A 438 -51.07 33.60 28.17
C VAL A 438 -50.99 32.32 27.34
N ALA A 439 -52.15 31.80 26.92
CA ALA A 439 -52.21 30.57 26.15
C ALA A 439 -51.48 30.71 24.80
N ARG A 440 -50.60 29.74 24.49
CA ARG A 440 -50.11 29.48 23.12
C ARG A 440 -50.50 28.06 22.74
N THR A 441 -51.10 27.93 21.56
CA THR A 441 -51.55 26.66 21.00
C THR A 441 -50.37 25.72 20.79
N ALA A 442 -50.45 24.50 21.32
CA ALA A 442 -49.52 23.43 20.98
C ALA A 442 -49.70 23.04 19.49
N MET A 443 -48.58 22.86 18.79
CA MET A 443 -48.54 22.08 17.56
C MET A 443 -48.16 20.63 17.93
N PRO A 444 -48.63 19.61 17.20
CA PRO A 444 -48.11 18.26 17.37
C PRO A 444 -46.67 18.22 16.85
N THR A 445 -45.73 17.79 17.70
CA THR A 445 -44.29 17.80 17.39
C THR A 445 -43.59 16.49 17.77
N ASP A 446 -44.25 15.35 17.49
CA ASP A 446 -43.61 14.04 17.50
C ASP A 446 -43.53 13.54 16.04
N ILE A 447 -42.31 13.50 15.49
CA ILE A 447 -42.01 12.47 14.48
C ILE A 447 -41.89 11.13 15.20
N GLY A 448 -42.37 10.05 14.59
CA GLY A 448 -42.44 8.73 15.24
C GLY A 448 -41.08 8.06 15.56
N ILE A 449 -39.95 8.77 15.49
CA ILE A 449 -38.62 8.28 15.86
C ILE A 449 -38.37 8.68 17.33
N ILE A 450 -38.96 7.92 18.24
CA ILE A 450 -38.93 8.18 19.69
C ILE A 450 -37.74 7.52 20.41
N ASP A 451 -37.13 6.50 19.79
CA ASP A 451 -36.06 5.69 20.37
C ASP A 451 -35.08 5.13 19.31
N ALA A 452 -34.04 4.46 19.78
CA ALA A 452 -33.02 3.85 18.93
C ALA A 452 -33.52 2.64 18.12
N GLU A 453 -34.48 1.87 18.62
CA GLU A 453 -35.06 0.75 17.87
C GLU A 453 -35.84 1.24 16.65
N THR A 454 -36.61 2.33 16.79
CA THR A 454 -37.35 2.94 15.69
C THR A 454 -36.41 3.62 14.69
N TRP A 455 -35.30 4.20 15.15
CA TRP A 455 -34.21 4.66 14.28
C TRP A 455 -33.60 3.50 13.48
N LEU A 456 -33.31 2.37 14.11
CA LEU A 456 -32.75 1.18 13.44
C LEU A 456 -33.74 0.55 12.44
N HIS A 457 -35.04 0.55 12.75
CA HIS A 457 -36.10 0.14 11.82
C HIS A 457 -36.25 1.12 10.64
N PHE A 458 -36.12 2.42 10.87
CA PHE A 458 -36.03 3.40 9.78
C PHE A 458 -34.80 3.13 8.90
N ALA A 459 -33.64 2.95 9.51
CA ALA A 459 -32.36 2.75 8.83
C ALA A 459 -32.36 1.52 7.91
N SER A 460 -32.87 0.38 8.38
CA SER A 460 -32.94 -0.86 7.60
C SER A 460 -33.93 -0.81 6.42
N THR A 461 -34.93 0.08 6.49
CA THR A 461 -36.01 0.19 5.50
C THR A 461 -35.99 1.50 4.70
N CYS A 462 -34.97 2.35 4.84
CA CYS A 462 -34.88 3.62 4.11
C CYS A 462 -34.55 3.39 2.62
N GLY A 463 -35.17 4.16 1.73
CA GLY A 463 -34.99 4.05 0.27
C GLY A 463 -33.67 4.63 -0.27
N LEU A 464 -32.80 5.11 0.62
CA LEU A 464 -31.59 5.86 0.29
C LEU A 464 -30.55 4.99 -0.42
N LYS A 465 -29.71 5.64 -1.25
CA LYS A 465 -28.68 4.99 -2.08
C LYS A 465 -27.38 5.79 -2.00
N GLY A 466 -26.24 5.11 -2.22
CA GLY A 466 -24.93 5.74 -2.18
C GLY A 466 -24.61 6.38 -0.82
N VAL A 467 -24.12 7.63 -0.84
CA VAL A 467 -23.63 8.36 0.34
C VAL A 467 -24.71 8.53 1.42
N GLY A 468 -25.96 8.82 1.04
CA GLY A 468 -27.08 8.94 1.98
C GLY A 468 -27.36 7.65 2.76
N LYS A 469 -27.20 6.48 2.11
CA LYS A 469 -27.31 5.18 2.78
C LYS A 469 -26.13 4.94 3.73
N GLN A 470 -24.91 5.24 3.29
CA GLN A 470 -23.71 5.11 4.13
C GLN A 470 -23.80 5.99 5.39
N LEU A 471 -24.36 7.20 5.31
CA LEU A 471 -24.61 8.04 6.48
C LEU A 471 -25.53 7.31 7.48
N VAL A 472 -26.70 6.86 7.03
CA VAL A 472 -27.70 6.22 7.89
C VAL A 472 -27.23 4.89 8.51
N GLU A 473 -26.42 4.11 7.80
CA GLU A 473 -25.88 2.84 8.32
C GLU A 473 -24.82 3.02 9.44
N ASN A 474 -24.14 4.17 9.49
CA ASN A 474 -23.03 4.44 10.43
C ASN A 474 -23.42 5.45 11.53
N VAL A 475 -24.70 5.84 11.62
CA VAL A 475 -25.20 6.82 12.61
C VAL A 475 -26.01 6.13 13.71
N ALA A 476 -25.72 6.47 14.97
CA ALA A 476 -26.52 6.10 16.13
C ALA A 476 -27.51 7.22 16.51
N PHE A 477 -28.66 6.84 17.08
CA PHE A 477 -29.63 7.77 17.66
C PHE A 477 -29.15 8.28 19.01
N SER A 478 -29.16 9.60 19.24
CA SER A 478 -28.77 10.21 20.53
C SER A 478 -29.91 10.96 21.23
N GLY A 479 -31.09 11.06 20.60
CA GLY A 479 -32.29 11.67 21.19
C GLY A 479 -33.06 12.55 20.21
N TYR A 480 -34.31 12.87 20.56
CA TYR A 480 -35.17 13.81 19.82
C TYR A 480 -35.79 14.82 20.80
N ALA A 481 -35.70 16.12 20.48
CA ALA A 481 -36.29 17.18 21.29
C ALA A 481 -36.64 18.42 20.44
N HIS A 482 -37.80 19.03 20.68
CA HIS A 482 -38.22 20.30 20.08
C HIS A 482 -38.07 20.39 18.55
N GLY A 483 -38.38 19.32 17.80
CA GLY A 483 -38.22 19.28 16.34
C GLY A 483 -36.79 19.02 15.85
N THR A 484 -35.84 18.75 16.75
CA THR A 484 -34.44 18.47 16.44
C THR A 484 -34.12 17.01 16.78
N LEU A 485 -33.60 16.28 15.80
CA LEU A 485 -33.11 14.91 15.93
C LEU A 485 -31.60 14.94 16.12
N THR A 486 -31.12 14.50 17.28
CA THR A 486 -29.71 14.44 17.64
C THR A 486 -29.16 13.07 17.32
N LEU A 487 -28.09 13.05 16.52
CA LEU A 487 -27.47 11.86 15.97
C LEU A 487 -26.00 11.80 16.36
N ALA A 488 -25.46 10.61 16.60
CA ALA A 488 -24.03 10.42 16.86
C ALA A 488 -23.37 9.75 15.64
N LEU A 489 -22.19 10.24 15.27
CA LEU A 489 -21.37 9.72 14.18
C LEU A 489 -19.90 9.78 14.60
N ASP A 490 -19.19 8.67 14.39
CA ASP A 490 -17.74 8.57 14.63
C ASP A 490 -16.98 9.55 13.71
N SER A 491 -15.94 10.19 14.24
CA SER A 491 -15.14 11.20 13.52
C SER A 491 -14.48 10.66 12.25
N GLY A 492 -14.25 9.35 12.16
CA GLY A 492 -13.78 8.67 10.95
C GLY A 492 -14.76 8.76 9.77
N PHE A 493 -16.02 9.15 10.00
CA PHE A 493 -17.07 9.26 8.97
C PHE A 493 -17.59 10.69 8.75
N ASP A 494 -16.94 11.72 9.32
CA ASP A 494 -17.41 13.11 9.23
C ASP A 494 -17.52 13.66 7.80
N TYR A 495 -16.78 13.08 6.85
CA TYR A 495 -16.88 13.38 5.42
C TYR A 495 -18.27 13.05 4.81
N LEU A 496 -19.10 12.24 5.48
CA LEU A 496 -20.47 11.95 5.06
C LEU A 496 -21.44 13.11 5.38
N ARG A 497 -21.10 14.02 6.30
CA ARG A 497 -21.94 15.14 6.79
C ARG A 497 -22.05 16.31 5.80
N SER A 498 -22.26 16.06 4.51
CA SER A 498 -22.49 17.14 3.52
C SER A 498 -23.93 17.67 3.62
N GLU A 499 -24.15 18.97 3.36
CA GLU A 499 -25.50 19.58 3.37
C GLU A 499 -26.49 18.81 2.47
N ARG A 500 -26.00 18.30 1.34
CA ARG A 500 -26.77 17.43 0.43
C ARG A 500 -27.19 16.13 1.11
N THR A 501 -26.26 15.42 1.77
CA THR A 501 -26.58 14.16 2.47
C THR A 501 -27.59 14.39 3.60
N LEU A 502 -27.51 15.53 4.28
CA LEU A 502 -28.42 15.92 5.35
C LEU A 502 -29.82 16.29 4.81
N GLY A 503 -29.89 16.94 3.64
CA GLY A 503 -31.15 17.14 2.91
C GLY A 503 -31.79 15.82 2.50
N GLU A 504 -31.05 14.95 1.79
CA GLU A 504 -31.52 13.62 1.37
C GLU A 504 -32.04 12.77 2.55
N LEU A 505 -31.41 12.89 3.74
CA LEU A 505 -31.88 12.24 4.97
C LEU A 505 -33.13 12.91 5.57
N ALA A 506 -33.17 14.24 5.66
CA ALA A 506 -34.33 14.96 6.20
C ALA A 506 -35.59 14.75 5.33
N ASP A 507 -35.43 14.72 4.01
CA ASP A 507 -36.50 14.43 3.05
C ASP A 507 -37.00 12.98 3.20
N ALA A 508 -36.11 12.00 3.36
CA ALA A 508 -36.50 10.60 3.58
C ALA A 508 -37.22 10.35 4.93
N ILE A 509 -36.93 11.16 5.96
CA ILE A 509 -37.68 11.16 7.21
C ILE A 509 -39.05 11.84 7.00
N ALA A 510 -39.10 12.95 6.27
CA ALA A 510 -40.34 13.68 5.98
C ALA A 510 -41.32 12.86 5.12
N GLU A 511 -40.84 12.11 4.12
CA GLU A 511 -41.65 11.21 3.28
C GLU A 511 -42.38 10.15 4.13
N ARG A 512 -41.73 9.65 5.19
CA ARG A 512 -42.24 8.56 6.03
C ARG A 512 -43.02 9.01 7.26
N TYR A 513 -42.64 10.13 7.89
CA TYR A 513 -43.21 10.61 9.15
C TYR A 513 -43.91 11.98 9.03
N GLY A 514 -44.04 12.52 7.81
CA GLY A 514 -44.81 13.73 7.50
C GLY A 514 -44.17 15.06 7.90
N VAL A 515 -43.02 15.05 8.59
CA VAL A 515 -42.33 16.25 9.07
C VAL A 515 -40.81 16.07 8.93
N ALA A 516 -40.13 17.05 8.34
CA ALA A 516 -38.67 17.09 8.29
C ALA A 516 -38.09 17.58 9.63
N PRO A 517 -37.29 16.78 10.37
CA PRO A 517 -36.59 17.25 11.55
C PRO A 517 -35.41 18.15 11.19
N ARG A 518 -34.99 18.99 12.14
CA ARG A 518 -33.63 19.54 12.11
C ARG A 518 -32.65 18.47 12.54
N LEU A 519 -31.62 18.21 11.76
CA LEU A 519 -30.58 17.24 12.10
C LEU A 519 -29.45 17.94 12.88
N ALA A 520 -29.12 17.43 14.06
CA ALA A 520 -27.98 17.86 14.86
C ALA A 520 -27.06 16.67 15.11
N PHE A 521 -25.75 16.91 15.18
CA PHE A 521 -24.76 15.84 15.39
C PHE A 521 -23.92 16.09 16.64
N ALA A 522 -23.85 15.08 17.52
CA ALA A 522 -22.93 15.06 18.64
C ALA A 522 -21.53 14.59 18.17
N THR A 523 -20.48 15.30 18.59
CA THR A 523 -19.08 14.94 18.29
C THR A 523 -18.50 13.90 19.26
N THR A 524 -19.29 13.47 20.24
CA THR A 524 -18.93 12.45 21.24
C THR A 524 -20.09 11.47 21.35
N ILE A 525 -19.82 10.18 21.13
CA ILE A 525 -20.73 9.12 21.58
C ILE A 525 -20.67 9.13 23.11
N ALA A 526 -21.73 9.61 23.76
CA ALA A 526 -21.89 9.42 25.20
C ALA A 526 -22.01 7.92 25.44
N ALA A 527 -21.08 7.33 26.20
CA ALA A 527 -20.85 5.89 26.21
C ALA A 527 -21.92 5.10 27.01
N ALA A 528 -23.14 5.01 26.47
CA ALA A 528 -24.21 4.13 26.90
C ALA A 528 -25.22 3.83 25.76
N GLU A 529 -25.54 2.54 25.60
CA GLU A 529 -26.85 2.02 25.14
C GLU A 529 -27.34 2.22 23.68
N THR A 530 -26.59 2.82 22.75
CA THR A 530 -27.07 2.96 21.34
C THR A 530 -26.14 2.37 20.26
N GLU A 531 -26.47 1.14 19.82
CA GLU A 531 -25.80 0.37 18.76
C GLU A 531 -26.17 0.89 17.35
N THR A 532 -25.20 1.04 16.44
CA THR A 532 -25.49 1.38 15.02
C THR A 532 -26.05 0.19 14.25
N LEU A 533 -26.73 0.44 13.11
CA LEU A 533 -27.26 -0.63 12.26
C LEU A 533 -26.13 -1.55 11.76
N LYS A 534 -24.97 -0.98 11.44
CA LYS A 534 -23.76 -1.69 11.02
C LYS A 534 -23.25 -2.63 12.11
N GLU A 535 -23.13 -2.16 13.35
CA GLU A 535 -22.71 -2.99 14.50
C GLU A 535 -23.72 -4.12 14.77
N ARG A 536 -25.02 -3.81 14.83
CA ARG A 536 -26.09 -4.81 15.01
C ARG A 536 -26.04 -5.87 13.91
N SER A 537 -25.81 -5.49 12.65
CA SER A 537 -25.68 -6.42 11.53
C SER A 537 -24.41 -7.28 11.60
N HIS A 538 -23.30 -6.73 12.10
CA HIS A 538 -22.04 -7.45 12.28
C HIS A 538 -22.16 -8.47 13.43
N ARG A 539 -22.79 -8.07 14.54
CA ARG A 539 -23.08 -8.94 15.68
C ARG A 539 -24.03 -10.08 15.31
N GLN A 540 -25.15 -9.80 14.64
CA GLN A 540 -26.08 -10.85 14.19
C GLN A 540 -25.44 -11.83 13.18
N ARG A 541 -24.48 -11.38 12.37
CA ARG A 541 -23.68 -12.28 11.51
C ARG A 541 -22.71 -13.14 12.32
N GLY A 542 -22.05 -12.59 13.34
CA GLY A 542 -21.21 -13.35 14.26
C GLY A 542 -22.00 -14.37 15.09
N GLU A 543 -23.17 -13.99 15.60
CA GLU A 543 -24.10 -14.87 16.33
C GLU A 543 -24.51 -16.06 15.44
N ARG A 544 -24.95 -15.82 14.19
CA ARG A 544 -25.28 -16.88 13.21
C ARG A 544 -24.08 -17.73 12.77
N GLN A 545 -22.89 -17.14 12.65
CA GLN A 545 -21.68 -17.90 12.34
C GLN A 545 -21.36 -18.87 13.48
N ASN A 546 -21.34 -18.39 14.73
CA ASN A 546 -21.09 -19.22 15.91
C ASN A 546 -22.15 -20.32 16.06
N GLU A 547 -23.44 -20.02 15.83
CA GLU A 547 -24.53 -21.00 15.88
C GLU A 547 -24.38 -22.10 14.81
N ALA A 548 -23.97 -21.73 13.59
CA ALA A 548 -23.67 -22.67 12.52
C ALA A 548 -22.44 -23.54 12.83
N GLU A 549 -21.39 -22.95 13.42
CA GLU A 549 -20.18 -23.66 13.84
C GLU A 549 -20.44 -24.62 15.00
N GLU A 550 -21.20 -24.20 16.01
CA GLU A 550 -21.61 -25.06 17.13
C GLU A 550 -22.54 -26.19 16.66
N THR A 551 -23.52 -25.90 15.80
CA THR A 551 -24.41 -26.92 15.23
C THR A 551 -23.64 -27.97 14.42
N PHE A 552 -22.65 -27.55 13.63
CA PHE A 552 -21.79 -28.47 12.88
C PHE A 552 -20.88 -29.30 13.80
N MET A 553 -20.25 -28.68 14.79
CA MET A 553 -19.39 -29.37 15.77
C MET A 553 -20.18 -30.34 16.68
N ASN A 554 -21.46 -30.07 16.91
CA ASN A 554 -22.38 -30.95 17.62
C ASN A 554 -23.04 -32.02 16.74
N HIS A 555 -22.78 -32.05 15.42
CA HIS A 555 -23.35 -33.05 14.52
C HIS A 555 -22.74 -34.45 14.79
N PRO A 556 -23.55 -35.52 14.98
CA PRO A 556 -23.04 -36.83 15.42
C PRO A 556 -21.94 -37.44 14.53
N ASP A 557 -22.05 -37.26 13.21
CA ASP A 557 -21.03 -37.78 12.27
C ASP A 557 -19.76 -36.93 12.24
N VAL A 558 -19.84 -35.62 12.54
CA VAL A 558 -18.66 -34.75 12.68
C VAL A 558 -17.90 -35.14 13.94
N GLN A 559 -18.61 -35.33 15.06
CA GLN A 559 -18.00 -35.84 16.29
C GLN A 559 -17.36 -37.22 16.07
N ARG A 560 -18.00 -38.12 15.32
CA ARG A 560 -17.41 -39.42 14.96
C ARG A 560 -16.13 -39.27 14.13
N LEU A 561 -16.11 -38.39 13.12
CA LEU A 561 -14.94 -38.13 12.29
C LEU A 561 -13.77 -37.53 13.09
N VAL A 562 -14.04 -36.58 14.00
CA VAL A 562 -13.02 -35.99 14.88
C VAL A 562 -12.47 -37.05 15.85
N GLN A 563 -13.33 -37.82 16.52
CA GLN A 563 -12.92 -38.78 17.55
C GLN A 563 -12.27 -40.06 16.98
N GLN A 564 -12.76 -40.60 15.85
CA GLN A 564 -12.29 -41.89 15.32
C GLN A 564 -11.19 -41.74 14.25
N HIS A 565 -11.16 -40.62 13.52
CA HIS A 565 -10.22 -40.40 12.41
C HIS A 565 -9.30 -39.20 12.61
N GLY A 566 -9.37 -38.51 13.75
CA GLY A 566 -8.49 -37.37 14.06
C GLY A 566 -8.71 -36.16 13.13
N ALA A 567 -9.89 -36.08 12.50
CA ALA A 567 -10.23 -35.00 11.58
C ALA A 567 -10.14 -33.64 12.27
N ARG A 568 -9.66 -32.63 11.54
CA ARG A 568 -9.61 -31.24 12.00
C ARG A 568 -10.50 -30.38 11.12
N LEU A 569 -11.30 -29.51 11.75
CA LEU A 569 -12.02 -28.47 11.04
C LEU A 569 -11.02 -27.48 10.43
N VAL A 570 -11.34 -26.96 9.24
CA VAL A 570 -10.63 -25.81 8.67
C VAL A 570 -11.32 -24.53 9.19
N PRO A 571 -10.59 -23.57 9.79
CA PRO A 571 -11.17 -22.28 10.17
C PRO A 571 -11.85 -21.59 8.99
N ASP A 572 -12.90 -20.83 9.26
CA ASP A 572 -13.69 -20.06 8.28
C ASP A 572 -14.34 -20.90 7.15
N SER A 573 -14.36 -22.24 7.25
CA SER A 573 -14.94 -23.11 6.21
C SER A 573 -16.45 -23.34 6.36
N ILE A 574 -17.00 -23.11 7.55
CA ILE A 574 -18.43 -23.22 7.83
C ILE A 574 -19.12 -21.93 7.39
N ARG A 575 -20.33 -22.06 6.85
CA ARG A 575 -21.19 -20.93 6.48
C ARG A 575 -22.59 -21.14 7.06
N PRO A 576 -23.29 -20.09 7.52
CA PRO A 576 -24.70 -20.18 7.85
C PRO A 576 -25.51 -20.59 6.63
N TYR A 577 -26.60 -21.32 6.85
CA TYR A 577 -27.59 -21.58 5.81
C TYR A 577 -28.47 -20.33 5.66
N GLU A 578 -28.57 -19.79 4.45
CA GLU A 578 -29.53 -18.75 4.09
C GLU A 578 -30.69 -19.44 3.34
N GLU A 579 -31.94 -19.23 3.79
CA GLU A 579 -33.17 -19.75 3.16
C GLU A 579 -33.59 -18.97 1.90
#